data_AF-A0AAX2UVI5-F1
#
_entry.id   AF-A0AAX2UVI5-F1
#
_cell.length_a   1.000
_cell.length_b   1.000
_cell.length_c   1.000
_cell.angle_alpha   90.00
_cell.angle_beta   90.00
_cell.angle_gamma   90.00
#
_symmetry.space_group_name_H-M   'P 1'
#
loop_
_entity.id
_entity.type
_entity.pdbx_description
1 polymer ?
#
loop_
_entity_poly.entity_id
_entity_poly.type
_entity_poly.pdbx_seq_one_letter_code
_entity_poly.pdbx_strand_id
1 'polypeptide(L)'
;MDTVMLKVTRKVLAQSQNSPDQRQIAISDASCPELKAQFETAGKNRKIRLLLAKRISMWMGDTGAIWYSHNRASKKNQDDFDQLFSLLAHHPDAPFQFICEVVAD
;
A
#
# COMPACT_ATOMS: atom_id res chain seq x y z
N MET A 1 13.84 -2.90 12.84
CA MET A 1 12.67 -3.30 12.03
C MET A 1 12.27 -2.09 11.24
N ASP A 2 12.15 -2.24 9.93
CA ASP A 2 11.83 -1.12 9.06
C ASP A 2 10.35 -0.79 9.13
N THR A 3 10.01 0.46 8.85
CA THR A 3 8.63 0.96 8.91
C THR A 3 8.29 1.81 7.72
N VAL A 4 7.01 1.85 7.39
CA VAL A 4 6.44 2.67 6.31
C VAL A 4 5.28 3.49 6.84
N MET A 5 5.15 4.73 6.36
CA MET A 5 4.04 5.62 6.67
C MET A 5 3.00 5.52 5.56
N LEU A 6 1.79 5.08 5.89
CA LEU A 6 0.70 4.88 4.94
C LEU A 6 -0.46 5.82 5.23
N LYS A 7 -1.13 6.28 4.17
CA LYS A 7 -2.37 7.04 4.30
C LYS A 7 -3.30 6.84 3.12
N VAL A 8 -4.59 7.06 3.33
CA VAL A 8 -5.56 7.25 2.24
C VAL A 8 -5.86 8.74 2.17
N THR A 9 -5.79 9.33 0.97
CA THR A 9 -6.02 10.77 0.80
C THR A 9 -7.49 11.07 0.51
N ARG A 10 -7.97 12.26 0.88
CA ARG A 10 -9.33 12.71 0.50
C ARG A 10 -9.57 12.65 -1.02
N LYS A 11 -8.54 12.96 -1.80
CA LYS A 11 -8.57 12.88 -3.27
C LYS A 11 -8.88 11.46 -3.74
N VAL A 12 -8.20 10.46 -3.18
CA VAL A 12 -8.44 9.05 -3.51
C VAL A 12 -9.86 8.64 -3.11
N LEU A 13 -10.34 9.06 -1.93
CA LEU A 13 -11.72 8.76 -1.51
C LEU A 13 -12.74 9.28 -2.51
N ALA A 14 -12.63 10.56 -2.90
CA ALA A 14 -13.51 11.17 -3.88
C ALA A 14 -13.47 10.47 -5.24
N GLN A 15 -12.27 10.10 -5.72
CA GLN A 15 -12.10 9.38 -6.99
C GLN A 15 -12.67 7.95 -6.93
N SER A 16 -12.50 7.28 -5.79
CA SER A 16 -12.90 5.89 -5.63
C SER A 16 -14.41 5.65 -5.56
N GLN A 17 -15.21 6.66 -5.23
CA GLN A 17 -16.68 6.55 -5.19
C GLN A 17 -17.28 6.13 -6.53
N ASN A 18 -16.70 6.59 -7.64
CA ASN A 18 -17.16 6.28 -8.99
C ASN A 18 -16.36 5.16 -9.66
N SER A 19 -15.23 4.76 -9.06
CA SER A 19 -14.30 3.80 -9.65
C SER A 19 -13.52 3.09 -8.53
N PRO A 20 -14.05 1.99 -7.98
CA PRO A 20 -13.41 1.24 -6.90
C PRO A 20 -11.99 0.76 -7.22
N ASP A 21 -11.66 0.64 -8.51
CA ASP A 21 -10.33 0.24 -9.01
C ASP A 21 -9.27 1.33 -8.85
N GLN A 22 -9.70 2.58 -8.60
CA GLN A 22 -8.83 3.72 -8.30
C GLN A 22 -8.47 3.81 -6.82
N ARG A 23 -8.90 2.85 -5.98
CA ARG A 23 -8.52 2.83 -4.57
C ARG A 23 -7.01 2.59 -4.42
N GLN A 24 -6.39 3.48 -3.66
CA GLN A 24 -4.95 3.53 -3.44
C GLN A 24 -4.65 3.83 -1.98
N ILE A 25 -3.59 3.22 -1.46
CA ILE A 25 -2.97 3.57 -0.18
C ILE A 25 -1.63 4.21 -0.49
N ALA A 26 -1.48 5.50 -0.17
CA ALA A 26 -0.28 6.26 -0.45
C ALA A 26 0.82 5.94 0.56
N ILE A 27 2.04 5.79 0.07
CA ILE A 27 3.26 5.69 0.87
C ILE A 27 3.80 7.10 1.04
N SER A 28 3.82 7.59 2.27
CA SER A 28 4.25 8.95 2.61
C SER A 28 5.72 9.02 2.98
N ASP A 29 6.25 7.97 3.62
CA ASP A 29 7.64 7.88 4.03
C ASP A 29 8.02 6.43 4.35
N ALA A 30 9.32 6.16 4.43
CA ALA A 30 9.90 4.89 4.88
C ALA A 30 11.08 5.14 5.82
N SER A 31 11.33 4.25 6.79
CA SER A 31 12.31 4.48 7.86
C SER A 31 13.76 4.52 7.42
N CYS A 32 14.11 3.85 6.32
CA CYS A 32 15.50 3.73 5.86
C CYS A 32 15.63 3.94 4.33
N PRO A 33 16.78 4.44 3.86
CA PRO A 33 17.05 4.64 2.43
C PRO A 33 16.94 3.35 1.61
N GLU A 34 17.32 2.21 2.17
CA GLU A 34 17.29 0.91 1.48
C GLU A 34 15.86 0.51 1.13
N LEU A 35 14.92 0.71 2.06
CA LEU A 35 13.49 0.44 1.82
C LEU A 35 12.93 1.41 0.78
N LYS A 36 13.31 2.69 0.82
CA LYS A 36 12.95 3.68 -0.21
C LYS A 36 13.44 3.27 -1.58
N ALA A 37 14.71 2.87 -1.68
CA ALA A 37 15.30 2.39 -2.94
C ALA A 37 14.58 1.15 -3.47
N GLN A 38 14.14 0.23 -2.61
CA GLN A 38 13.31 -0.91 -3.04
C GLN A 38 11.96 -0.46 -3.60
N PHE A 39 11.30 0.51 -2.97
CA PHE A 39 10.03 1.07 -3.45
C PHE A 39 10.18 1.77 -4.81
N GLU A 40 11.30 2.45 -5.05
CA GLU A 40 11.62 3.08 -6.34
C GLU A 40 11.74 2.07 -7.48
N THR A 41 12.03 0.79 -7.17
CA THR A 41 12.02 -0.27 -8.19
C THR A 41 10.63 -0.78 -8.55
N ALA A 42 9.59 -0.42 -7.78
CA ALA A 42 8.23 -0.87 -8.04
C ALA A 42 7.66 -0.17 -9.27
N GLY A 43 7.02 -0.94 -10.15
CA GLY A 43 6.38 -0.41 -11.33
C GLY A 43 5.48 -1.43 -12.01
N LYS A 44 4.84 -1.04 -13.11
CA LYS A 44 3.87 -1.87 -13.84
C LYS A 44 4.41 -3.28 -14.18
N ASN A 45 5.69 -3.36 -14.52
CA ASN A 45 6.37 -4.61 -14.92
C ASN A 45 7.16 -5.27 -13.78
N ARG A 46 7.23 -4.63 -12.61
CA ARG A 46 7.97 -5.12 -11.45
C ARG A 46 7.19 -4.80 -10.19
N LYS A 47 6.36 -5.74 -9.78
CA LYS A 47 5.65 -5.65 -8.50
C LYS A 47 6.58 -6.14 -7.40
N ILE A 48 6.52 -5.49 -6.25
CA ILE A 48 7.20 -5.92 -5.04
C ILE A 48 6.15 -6.31 -4.00
N ARG A 49 6.49 -7.31 -3.19
CA ARG A 49 5.61 -7.81 -2.14
C ARG A 49 5.98 -7.19 -0.82
N LEU A 50 5.01 -6.51 -0.21
CA LEU A 50 5.13 -5.91 1.12
C LEU A 50 4.46 -6.82 2.14
N LEU A 51 5.13 -7.03 3.27
CA LEU A 51 4.56 -7.65 4.46
C LEU A 51 4.47 -6.60 5.56
N LEU A 52 3.24 -6.15 5.85
CA LEU A 52 2.98 -5.19 6.91
C LEU A 52 2.59 -5.90 8.20
N ALA A 53 3.12 -5.40 9.31
CA ALA A 53 2.86 -5.93 10.66
C ALA A 53 2.99 -7.48 10.73
N LYS A 54 3.86 -8.06 9.90
CA LYS A 54 4.10 -9.51 9.79
C LYS A 54 2.87 -10.36 9.43
N ARG A 55 1.78 -9.76 8.94
CA ARG A 55 0.49 -10.45 8.71
C ARG A 55 -0.20 -10.06 7.41
N ILE A 56 -0.09 -8.79 7.03
CA ILE A 56 -0.83 -8.21 5.91
C ILE A 56 0.10 -8.21 4.70
N SER A 57 -0.23 -9.03 3.70
CA SER A 57 0.61 -9.19 2.52
C SER A 57 -0.01 -8.46 1.34
N MET A 58 0.70 -7.49 0.76
CA MET A 58 0.19 -6.72 -0.37
C MET A 58 1.22 -6.55 -1.47
N TRP A 59 0.73 -6.36 -2.69
CA TRP A 59 1.50 -6.04 -3.87
C TRP A 59 1.54 -4.52 -4.09
N MET A 60 2.76 -3.99 -4.17
CA MET A 60 3.04 -2.65 -4.63
C MET A 60 3.59 -2.74 -6.05
N GLY A 61 3.06 -1.94 -6.98
CA GLY A 61 3.45 -1.96 -8.39
C GLY A 61 3.56 -0.56 -8.98
N ASP A 62 3.74 0.43 -8.12
CA ASP A 62 3.88 1.85 -8.41
C ASP A 62 4.72 2.45 -7.28
N THR A 63 5.59 3.42 -7.58
CA THR A 63 6.62 3.89 -6.63
C THR A 63 6.09 4.66 -5.42
N GLY A 64 4.82 5.09 -5.44
CA GLY A 64 4.24 5.91 -4.37
C GLY A 64 2.96 5.38 -3.74
N ALA A 65 2.43 4.26 -4.22
CA ALA A 65 1.15 3.75 -3.74
C ALA A 65 0.98 2.23 -3.88
N ILE A 66 0.22 1.67 -2.96
CA ILE A 66 -0.34 0.34 -3.05
C ILE A 66 -1.70 0.47 -3.73
N TRP A 67 -1.87 -0.18 -4.88
CA TRP A 67 -3.09 -0.11 -5.69
C TRP A 67 -3.98 -1.32 -5.45
N TYR A 68 -5.29 -1.08 -5.35
CA TYR A 68 -6.26 -2.16 -5.23
C TYR A 68 -6.18 -3.15 -6.41
N SER A 69 -6.03 -2.64 -7.63
CA SER A 69 -5.92 -3.43 -8.86
C SER A 69 -4.77 -4.44 -8.85
N HIS A 70 -3.68 -4.15 -8.12
CA HIS A 70 -2.53 -5.06 -8.00
C HIS A 70 -2.75 -6.20 -7.02
N ASN A 71 -3.74 -6.10 -6.14
CA ASN A 71 -4.00 -7.04 -5.05
C ASN A 71 -5.13 -8.05 -5.35
N ARG A 72 -5.65 -8.05 -6.59
CA ARG A 72 -6.74 -8.93 -7.04
C ARG A 72 -6.34 -10.39 -7.28
N ALA A 73 -5.05 -10.71 -7.30
CA ALA A 73 -4.57 -12.06 -7.63
C ALA A 73 -4.99 -13.12 -6.59
N SER A 74 -5.32 -12.71 -5.38
CA SER A 74 -5.75 -13.58 -4.28
C SER A 74 -6.85 -12.90 -3.49
N LYS A 75 -7.88 -13.67 -3.10
CA LYS A 75 -8.96 -13.18 -2.24
C LYS A 75 -8.42 -12.65 -0.91
N LYS A 76 -7.40 -13.32 -0.34
CA LYS A 76 -6.75 -12.87 0.90
C LYS A 76 -6.11 -11.49 0.73
N ASN A 77 -5.36 -11.26 -0.35
CA ASN A 77 -4.68 -9.97 -0.56
C ASN A 77 -5.69 -8.84 -0.79
N GLN A 78 -6.80 -9.17 -1.47
CA GLN A 78 -7.90 -8.24 -1.65
C GLN A 78 -8.55 -7.86 -0.32
N ASP A 79 -8.84 -8.85 0.54
CA ASP A 79 -9.46 -8.61 1.84
C ASP A 79 -8.50 -7.86 2.80
N ASP A 80 -7.22 -8.21 2.81
CA ASP A 80 -6.14 -7.50 3.51
C ASP A 80 -6.10 -6.02 3.08
N PHE A 81 -6.15 -5.76 1.77
CA PHE A 81 -6.18 -4.40 1.23
C PHE A 81 -7.44 -3.65 1.66
N ASP A 82 -8.63 -4.26 1.51
CA ASP A 82 -9.90 -3.61 1.81
C ASP A 82 -10.00 -3.22 3.30
N GLN A 83 -9.52 -4.08 4.20
CA GLN A 83 -9.48 -3.79 5.64
C GLN A 83 -8.54 -2.62 5.96
N LEU A 84 -7.31 -2.64 5.42
CA LEU A 84 -6.35 -1.56 5.66
C LEU A 84 -6.82 -0.25 5.03
N PHE A 85 -7.35 -0.30 3.81
CA PHE A 85 -7.91 0.87 3.13
C PHE A 85 -9.06 1.46 3.95
N SER A 86 -9.97 0.62 4.44
CA SER A 86 -11.09 1.06 5.28
C SER A 86 -10.59 1.74 6.55
N LEU A 87 -9.64 1.14 7.27
CA LEU A 87 -9.02 1.74 8.46
C LEU A 87 -8.46 3.14 8.19
N LEU A 88 -7.64 3.28 7.14
CA LEU A 88 -7.00 4.54 6.80
C LEU A 88 -8.01 5.55 6.22
N ALA A 89 -9.05 5.10 5.53
CA ALA A 89 -10.11 5.95 4.98
C ALA A 89 -10.95 6.64 6.07
N HIS A 90 -11.07 6.04 7.26
CA HIS A 90 -11.70 6.69 8.43
C HIS A 90 -10.89 7.89 8.95
N HIS A 91 -9.60 7.95 8.61
CA HIS A 91 -8.67 9.01 9.03
C HIS A 91 -7.95 9.60 7.82
N PRO A 92 -8.68 10.26 6.89
CA PRO A 92 -8.11 10.67 5.62
C PRO A 92 -6.98 11.70 5.81
N ASP A 93 -5.95 11.58 4.96
CA ASP A 93 -4.71 12.35 4.95
C ASP A 93 -3.79 12.15 6.17
N ALA A 94 -4.23 11.44 7.21
CA ALA A 94 -3.42 11.13 8.38
C ALA A 94 -2.47 9.96 8.08
N PRO A 95 -1.15 10.13 8.28
CA PRO A 95 -0.19 9.04 8.13
C PRO A 95 -0.20 8.11 9.34
N PHE A 96 -0.21 6.80 9.08
CA PHE A 96 -0.08 5.75 10.07
C PHE A 96 1.21 4.96 9.82
N GLN A 97 1.96 4.69 10.89
CA GLN A 97 3.19 3.93 10.80
C GLN A 97 2.92 2.43 10.93
N PHE A 98 3.51 1.63 10.03
CA PHE A 98 3.46 0.17 10.07
C PHE A 98 4.86 -0.41 9.98
N ILE A 99 5.12 -1.51 10.70
CA ILE A 99 6.27 -2.37 10.42
C ILE A 99 6.14 -2.87 8.99
N CYS A 100 7.22 -2.82 8.22
CA CYS A 100 7.25 -3.16 6.80
C CYS A 100 8.48 -4.00 6.48
N GLU A 101 8.25 -5.06 5.68
CA GLU A 101 9.30 -5.90 5.12
C GLU A 101 9.01 -6.07 3.62
N VAL A 102 10.04 -6.01 2.77
CA VAL A 102 9.94 -6.41 1.37
C VAL A 102 10.32 -7.88 1.27
N VAL A 103 9.37 -8.70 0.81
CA VAL A 103 9.54 -10.15 0.72
C VAL A 103 10.01 -10.50 -0.68
N ALA A 104 11.05 -11.34 -0.78
CA ALA A 104 11.40 -11.98 -2.04
C ALA A 104 10.35 -13.03 -2.42
N ASP A 105 10.01 -13.11 -3.71
CA ASP A 105 9.15 -14.18 -4.22
C ASP A 105 9.83 -15.56 -4.16
#